data_AF-A0A534K4G2-F1
#
_entry.id   AF-A0A534K4G2-F1
#
_cell.length_a   1.000
_cell.length_b   1.000
_cell.length_c   1.000
_cell.angle_alpha   90.00
_cell.angle_beta   90.00
_cell.angle_gamma   90.00
#
_symmetry.space_group_name_H-M   'P 1'
#
loop_
_entity.id
_entity.type
_entity.pdbx_description
1 polymer ?
#
loop_
_entity_poly.entity_id
_entity_poly.type
_entity_poly.pdbx_seq_one_letter_code
_entity_poly.pdbx_strand_id
1 'polypeptide(L)'
;LSSEFGGARDGGSAPYHPRKGSRNIVRTALQQLEEAGYVGIREKRGRVITPSGRKLVDGFAYDVLIEMAKTNPQMMKYGRVKRG
;
A
#
# COMPACT_ATOMS: atom_id res chain seq x y z
N LEU A 1 -10.63 4.13 -2.14
CA LEU A 1 -9.24 4.51 -2.54
C LEU A 1 -9.09 6.01 -2.74
N SER A 2 -9.77 6.67 -3.70
CA SER A 2 -9.68 8.14 -3.78
C SER A 2 -10.23 8.86 -2.53
N SER A 3 -11.16 8.26 -1.81
CA SER A 3 -11.57 8.70 -0.46
C SER A 3 -10.41 8.67 0.54
N GLU A 4 -9.64 7.57 0.55
CA GLU A 4 -8.55 7.32 1.51
C GLU A 4 -7.35 8.24 1.28
N PHE A 5 -7.04 8.52 0.01
CA PHE A 5 -5.97 9.43 -0.39
C PHE A 5 -6.46 10.87 -0.62
N GLY A 6 -7.64 11.18 -0.06
CA GLY A 6 -8.15 12.54 0.02
C GLY A 6 -7.65 13.25 1.27
N GLY A 7 -8.12 14.46 1.48
CA GLY A 7 -7.76 15.18 2.68
C GLY A 7 -8.28 16.59 2.73
N ALA A 8 -7.55 17.36 3.51
CA ALA A 8 -7.76 18.75 3.75
C ALA A 8 -7.74 19.59 2.49
N ARG A 9 -8.85 20.28 2.20
CA ARG A 9 -8.83 21.30 1.17
C ARG A 9 -9.45 22.58 1.71
N ASP A 10 -8.64 23.62 1.70
CA ASP A 10 -9.12 24.97 1.94
C ASP A 10 -10.13 25.36 0.85
N GLY A 11 -11.31 25.79 1.29
CA GLY A 11 -12.40 26.26 0.46
C GLY A 11 -12.43 27.77 0.28
N GLY A 12 -11.44 28.49 0.82
CA GLY A 12 -11.45 29.95 0.93
C GLY A 12 -12.50 30.39 1.95
N SER A 13 -13.50 31.15 1.51
CA SER A 13 -14.55 31.68 2.39
C SER A 13 -15.58 30.64 2.87
N ALA A 14 -15.55 29.41 2.33
CA ALA A 14 -16.44 28.32 2.74
C ALA A 14 -15.82 27.45 3.84
N PRO A 15 -16.62 26.88 4.75
CA PRO A 15 -16.15 25.94 5.77
C PRO A 15 -15.39 24.76 5.17
N TYR A 16 -14.44 24.26 5.95
CA TYR A 16 -13.60 23.15 5.54
C TYR A 16 -14.40 21.84 5.42
N HIS A 17 -14.23 21.16 4.29
CA HIS A 17 -14.79 19.82 4.07
C HIS A 17 -13.73 18.89 3.46
N PRO A 18 -13.64 17.63 3.93
CA PRO A 18 -12.72 16.67 3.36
C PRO A 18 -13.05 16.44 1.89
N ARG A 19 -12.02 16.52 1.03
CA ARG A 19 -12.14 16.27 -0.40
C ARG A 19 -11.49 14.95 -0.76
N LYS A 20 -12.08 14.25 -1.73
CA LYS A 20 -11.49 13.03 -2.31
C LYS A 20 -10.20 13.39 -3.04
N GLY A 21 -9.22 12.50 -2.98
CA GLY A 21 -7.98 12.57 -3.74
C GLY A 21 -8.21 12.36 -5.24
N SER A 22 -7.14 12.56 -6.02
CA SER A 22 -7.18 12.41 -7.47
C SER A 22 -7.52 10.98 -7.87
N ARG A 23 -8.67 10.80 -8.54
CA ARG A 23 -9.06 9.49 -9.09
C ARG A 23 -8.14 9.06 -10.23
N ASN A 24 -7.58 10.01 -10.97
CA ASN A 24 -6.71 9.70 -12.11
C ASN A 24 -5.42 9.03 -11.64
N ILE A 25 -4.75 9.62 -10.65
CA ILE A 25 -3.49 9.10 -10.09
C ILE A 25 -3.69 7.69 -9.53
N VAL A 26 -4.74 7.48 -8.74
CA VAL A 26 -5.05 6.15 -8.17
C VAL A 26 -5.29 5.13 -9.27
N ARG A 27 -6.03 5.49 -10.33
CA ARG A 27 -6.32 4.57 -11.43
C ARG A 27 -5.07 4.22 -12.23
N THR A 28 -4.26 5.20 -12.61
CA THR A 28 -3.05 4.97 -13.41
C THR A 28 -2.01 4.16 -12.66
N ALA A 29 -1.80 4.43 -11.36
CA ALA A 29 -0.89 3.64 -10.54
C ALA A 29 -1.33 2.18 -10.42
N LEU A 30 -2.64 1.95 -10.23
CA LEU A 30 -3.17 0.59 -10.15
C LEU A 30 -3.08 -0.15 -11.50
N GLN A 31 -3.28 0.54 -12.63
CA GLN A 31 -3.10 -0.03 -13.96
C GLN A 31 -1.66 -0.48 -14.19
N GLN A 32 -0.67 0.35 -13.82
CA GLN A 32 0.75 -0.01 -13.91
C GLN A 32 1.10 -1.22 -13.03
N LEU A 33 0.54 -1.30 -11.81
CA LEU A 33 0.74 -2.47 -10.94
C LEU A 33 0.07 -3.74 -11.46
N GLU A 34 -1.01 -3.61 -12.22
CA GLU A 34 -1.69 -4.72 -12.89
C GLU A 34 -0.90 -5.20 -14.11
N GLU A 35 -0.38 -4.27 -14.93
CA GLU A 35 0.54 -4.56 -16.03
C GLU A 35 1.83 -5.23 -15.54
N ALA A 36 2.35 -4.81 -14.38
CA ALA A 36 3.49 -5.45 -13.73
C ALA A 36 3.16 -6.80 -13.07
N GLY A 37 1.89 -7.22 -13.04
CA GLY A 37 1.46 -8.50 -12.48
C GLY A 37 1.46 -8.56 -10.95
N TYR A 38 1.55 -7.43 -10.24
CA TYR A 38 1.51 -7.37 -8.77
C TYR A 38 0.08 -7.23 -8.21
N VAL A 39 -0.84 -6.75 -9.03
CA VAL A 39 -2.28 -6.63 -8.74
C VAL A 39 -3.06 -7.33 -9.84
N GLY A 40 -4.18 -7.97 -9.49
CA GLY A 40 -5.10 -8.60 -10.44
C GLY A 40 -6.54 -8.24 -10.16
N ILE A 41 -7.44 -8.55 -11.09
CA ILE A 41 -8.88 -8.37 -10.90
C ILE A 41 -9.49 -9.68 -10.43
N ARG A 42 -10.27 -9.63 -9.35
CA ARG A 42 -11.12 -10.73 -8.90
C ARG A 42 -12.57 -10.34 -9.09
N GLU A 43 -13.32 -11.19 -9.79
CA GLU A 43 -14.73 -10.97 -10.06
C GLU A 43 -15.50 -10.62 -8.78
N LYS A 44 -16.34 -9.58 -8.86
CA LYS A 44 -17.17 -9.06 -7.77
C LYS A 44 -16.42 -8.55 -6.54
N ARG A 45 -15.08 -8.57 -6.52
CA ARG A 45 -14.24 -8.09 -5.40
C ARG A 45 -13.30 -6.94 -5.77
N GLY A 46 -13.22 -6.58 -7.05
CA GLY A 46 -12.36 -5.51 -7.54
C GLY A 46 -10.90 -5.95 -7.67
N ARG A 47 -9.96 -5.05 -7.40
CA ARG A 47 -8.51 -5.31 -7.51
C ARG A 47 -7.99 -6.00 -6.24
N VAL A 48 -7.19 -7.04 -6.41
CA VAL A 48 -6.58 -7.85 -5.35
C VAL A 48 -5.08 -8.01 -5.59
N ILE A 49 -4.30 -8.18 -4.52
CA ILE A 49 -2.86 -8.45 -4.64
C ILE A 49 -2.63 -9.86 -5.19
N THR A 50 -1.68 -10.01 -6.11
CA THR A 50 -1.28 -11.32 -6.63
C THR A 50 -0.27 -12.00 -5.69
N PRO A 51 -0.02 -13.32 -5.84
CA PRO A 51 1.04 -14.00 -5.09
C PRO A 51 2.42 -13.36 -5.29
N SER A 52 2.75 -12.89 -6.50
CA SER A 52 3.99 -12.17 -6.81
C SER A 52 4.05 -10.81 -6.11
N GLY A 53 2.95 -10.04 -6.12
CA GLY A 53 2.85 -8.78 -5.41
C GLY A 53 3.01 -8.95 -3.90
N ARG A 54 2.40 -10.00 -3.34
CA ARG A 54 2.53 -10.33 -1.91
C ARG A 54 3.97 -10.66 -1.55
N LYS A 55 4.65 -11.50 -2.35
CA LYS A 55 6.06 -11.85 -2.16
C LYS A 55 6.98 -10.64 -2.20
N LEU A 56 6.73 -9.68 -3.10
CA LEU A 56 7.49 -8.45 -3.19
C LEU A 56 7.40 -7.62 -1.90
N VAL A 57 6.18 -7.38 -1.42
CA VAL A 57 5.93 -6.58 -0.22
C VAL A 57 6.48 -7.28 1.03
N ASP A 58 6.27 -8.59 1.16
CA ASP A 58 6.77 -9.35 2.31
C ASP A 58 8.31 -9.41 2.33
N GLY A 59 8.95 -9.50 1.17
CA GLY A 59 10.41 -9.43 1.05
C GLY A 59 10.96 -8.08 1.52
N PHE A 60 10.40 -6.99 0.98
CA PHE A 60 10.81 -5.64 1.38
C PHE A 60 10.55 -5.37 2.87
N ALA A 61 9.40 -5.80 3.40
CA ALA A 61 9.08 -5.64 4.82
C ALA A 61 10.08 -6.38 5.73
N TYR A 62 10.55 -7.55 5.30
CA TYR A 62 11.59 -8.29 6.02
C TYR A 62 12.93 -7.55 6.00
N ASP A 63 13.34 -7.01 4.86
CA ASP A 63 14.59 -6.24 4.76
C ASP A 63 14.57 -5.02 5.67
N VAL A 64 13.46 -4.27 5.67
CA VAL A 64 13.23 -3.13 6.59
C VAL A 64 13.31 -3.58 8.06
N LEU A 65 12.71 -4.73 8.40
CA LEU A 65 12.75 -5.26 9.76
C LEU A 65 14.19 -5.61 10.20
N ILE A 66 14.99 -6.19 9.31
CA ILE A 66 16.40 -6.49 9.58
C ILE A 66 17.20 -5.21 9.77
N GLU A 67 16.95 -4.17 8.99
CA GLU A 67 17.58 -2.87 9.20
C GLU A 67 17.19 -2.24 10.54
N MET A 68 15.90 -2.27 10.89
CA MET A 68 15.43 -1.82 12.21
C MET A 68 16.02 -2.65 13.36
N ALA A 69 16.29 -3.94 13.14
CA ALA A 69 16.91 -4.79 14.15
C ALA A 69 18.37 -4.42 14.44
N LYS A 70 19.07 -3.78 13.48
CA LYS A 70 20.44 -3.26 13.71
C LYS A 70 20.43 -2.12 14.74
N THR A 71 19.41 -1.28 14.74
CA THR A 71 19.27 -0.14 15.67
C THR A 71 18.54 -0.52 16.95
N ASN A 72 17.57 -1.44 16.87
CA ASN A 72 16.85 -1.98 18.02
C ASN A 72 16.81 -3.53 17.97
N PRO A 73 17.72 -4.21 18.70
CA PRO A 73 17.83 -5.67 18.69
C PRO A 73 16.54 -6.43 19.05
N GLN A 74 15.61 -5.80 19.78
CA GLN A 74 14.33 -6.43 20.17
C GLN A 74 13.43 -6.74 18.97
N MET A 75 13.62 -6.03 17.84
CA MET A 75 12.83 -6.22 16.62
C MET A 75 13.04 -7.61 15.99
N MET A 76 14.18 -8.25 16.27
CA MET A 76 14.50 -9.59 15.75
C MET A 76 13.50 -10.67 16.24
N LYS A 77 12.80 -10.44 17.36
CA LYS A 77 11.72 -11.30 17.83
C LYS A 77 10.63 -11.51 16.77
N TYR A 78 10.34 -10.46 15.98
CA TYR A 78 9.29 -10.47 14.96
C TYR A 78 9.79 -11.01 13.60
N GLY A 79 11.11 -11.19 13.43
CA GLY A 79 11.70 -11.68 12.18
C GLY A 79 11.64 -13.20 12.02
N ARG A 80 11.40 -13.95 13.11
CA ARG A 80 11.21 -15.40 13.08
C ARG A 80 9.77 -15.79 12.73
N VAL A 81 9.27 -15.34 11.58
CA VAL A 81 8.07 -15.97 11.00
C VAL A 81 8.56 -17.18 10.20
N LYS A 82 8.25 -18.40 10.69
CA LYS A 82 8.50 -19.66 9.97
C LYS A 82 8.01 -19.51 8.53
N ARG A 83 8.92 -19.52 7.56
CA ARG A 83 8.59 -19.71 6.15
C ARG A 83 8.07 -21.15 6.01
N GLY A 84 6.75 -21.31 5.97
CA GLY A 84 6.07 -22.52 5.51
C GLY A 84 5.76 -22.40 4.04
#